data_AF-A0A7Y2VGV8-F1
#
_entry.id   AF-A0A7Y2VGV8-F1
#
_cell.length_a   1.000
_cell.length_b   1.000
_cell.length_c   1.000
_cell.angle_alpha   90.00
_cell.angle_beta   90.00
_cell.angle_gamma   90.00
#
_symmetry.space_group_name_H-M   'P 1'
#
loop_
_entity.id
_entity.type
_entity.pdbx_description
1 polymer ?
#
loop_
_entity_poly.entity_id
_entity_poly.type
_entity_poly.pdbx_seq_one_letter_code
_entity_poly.pdbx_strand_id
1 'polypeptide(L)'
;KYKPIVVPVVIDGFRRSFDKKGLFIKKKGILQHLVIKEPLEIDYDNEPVESIIEKLEYAIEQHPSFLKVIPEEELLAYEEEHLNRKWRTKSKKKN
;
A
#
# COMPACT_ATOMS: atom_id res chain seq x y z
N LYS A 1 6.05 33.14 -3.37
CA LYS A 1 5.92 31.69 -3.59
C LYS A 1 5.25 31.10 -2.35
N TYR A 2 4.26 30.20 -2.47
CA TYR A 2 3.48 29.72 -1.32
C TYR A 2 4.25 28.69 -0.49
N LYS A 3 4.04 28.70 0.83
CA LYS A 3 4.56 27.74 1.81
C LYS A 3 3.36 27.04 2.48
N PRO A 4 2.78 26.02 1.83
CA PRO A 4 1.58 25.39 2.34
C PRO A 4 1.89 24.55 3.59
N ILE A 5 0.87 24.32 4.41
CA ILE A 5 0.92 23.34 5.50
C ILE A 5 0.63 21.97 4.90
N VAL A 6 1.47 20.98 5.19
CA VAL A 6 1.35 19.61 4.65
C VAL A 6 0.84 18.68 5.73
N VAL A 7 -0.32 18.07 5.51
CA VAL A 7 -0.94 17.11 6.43
C VAL A 7 -0.91 15.71 5.79
N PRO A 8 -0.14 14.76 6.35
CA PRO A 8 -0.05 13.41 5.82
C PRO A 8 -1.28 12.57 6.21
N VAL A 9 -1.69 11.69 5.30
CA VAL A 9 -2.84 10.81 5.46
C VAL A 9 -2.50 9.41 4.97
N VAL A 10 -2.73 8.40 5.81
CA VAL A 10 -2.53 6.99 5.47
C VAL A 10 -3.90 6.36 5.16
N ILE A 11 -4.03 5.75 3.98
CA ILE A 11 -5.26 5.13 3.50
C ILE A 11 -5.05 3.65 3.18
N ASP A 12 -5.96 2.78 3.65
CA ASP A 12 -5.98 1.37 3.29
C ASP A 12 -7.40 0.89 2.93
N GLY A 13 -7.50 -0.19 2.16
CA GLY A 13 -8.75 -0.81 1.75
C GLY A 13 -9.46 -0.13 0.58
N PHE A 14 -9.17 1.14 0.27
CA PHE A 14 -9.83 1.91 -0.80
C PHE A 14 -9.65 1.31 -2.19
N ARG A 15 -8.42 0.92 -2.57
CA ARG A 15 -8.14 0.33 -3.90
C ARG A 15 -8.88 -0.99 -4.13
N ARG A 16 -9.09 -1.76 -3.06
CA ARG A 16 -9.83 -3.03 -3.10
C ARG A 16 -11.35 -2.77 -3.16
N SER A 17 -11.80 -1.71 -2.48
CA SER A 17 -13.22 -1.33 -2.39
C SER A 17 -13.73 -0.67 -3.67
N PHE A 18 -12.91 0.15 -4.33
CA PHE A 18 -13.35 1.02 -5.44
C PHE A 18 -12.50 0.87 -6.72
N ASP A 19 -13.05 1.33 -7.84
CA ASP A 19 -12.30 1.55 -9.08
C ASP A 19 -11.33 2.74 -8.95
N LYS A 20 -10.42 2.91 -9.93
CA LYS A 20 -9.40 3.99 -9.87
C LYS A 20 -10.06 5.39 -9.81
N LYS A 21 -11.27 5.52 -10.34
CA LYS A 21 -12.06 6.77 -10.31
C LYS A 21 -12.86 6.96 -9.02
N GLY A 22 -13.03 5.93 -8.20
CA GLY A 22 -13.86 5.97 -6.99
C GLY A 22 -15.37 5.95 -7.25
N LEU A 23 -15.82 5.85 -8.51
CA LEU A 23 -17.22 5.91 -8.91
C LEU A 23 -17.96 4.60 -8.66
N PHE A 24 -17.26 3.47 -8.88
CA PHE A 24 -17.86 2.15 -8.79
C PHE A 24 -17.22 1.32 -7.68
N ILE A 25 -18.08 0.60 -6.94
CA ILE A 25 -17.66 -0.35 -5.92
C ILE A 25 -17.23 -1.64 -6.60
N LYS A 26 -15.99 -2.07 -6.38
CA LYS A 26 -15.46 -3.36 -6.84
C LYS A 26 -15.89 -4.51 -5.94
N LYS A 27 -15.73 -4.34 -4.63
CA LYS A 27 -15.99 -5.40 -3.64
C LYS A 27 -16.52 -4.79 -2.35
N LYS A 28 -17.61 -5.37 -1.84
CA LYS A 28 -18.25 -4.98 -0.58
C LYS A 28 -17.62 -5.74 0.59
N GLY A 29 -17.75 -5.21 1.81
CA GLY A 29 -17.25 -5.84 3.03
C GLY A 29 -15.73 -5.73 3.24
N ILE A 30 -15.07 -4.79 2.55
CA ILE A 30 -13.67 -4.46 2.82
C ILE A 30 -13.64 -3.33 3.86
N LEU A 31 -12.85 -3.53 4.92
CA LEU A 31 -12.59 -2.50 5.91
C LEU A 31 -11.82 -1.35 5.25
N GLN A 32 -12.40 -0.15 5.30
CA GLN A 32 -11.75 1.08 4.85
C GLN A 32 -11.11 1.72 6.08
N HIS A 33 -9.82 2.02 6.01
CA HIS A 33 -9.07 2.60 7.12
C HIS A 33 -8.40 3.89 6.65
N LEU A 34 -8.53 4.95 7.46
CA LEU A 34 -8.05 6.30 7.16
C LEU A 34 -7.46 6.89 8.44
N VAL A 35 -6.17 7.22 8.42
CA VAL A 35 -5.49 7.87 9.55
C VAL A 35 -4.93 9.20 9.08
N ILE A 36 -5.41 10.28 9.70
CA ILE A 36 -4.91 11.63 9.49
C ILE A 36 -3.85 11.88 10.55
N LYS A 37 -2.63 12.21 10.12
CA LYS A 37 -1.50 12.51 11.00
C LYS A 37 -1.39 14.02 11.23
N GLU A 38 -0.55 14.39 12.17
CA GLU A 38 -0.27 15.80 12.46
C GLU A 38 0.44 16.48 11.28
N PRO A 39 0.26 17.80 11.11
CA PRO A 39 0.95 18.56 10.07
C PRO A 39 2.47 18.43 10.19
N LEU A 40 3.16 18.35 9.05
CA LEU A 40 4.62 18.31 9.01
C LEU A 40 5.21 19.71 9.16
N GLU A 41 6.25 19.81 9.98
CA GLU A 41 7.12 20.98 10.05
C GLU A 41 8.16 20.90 8.93
N ILE A 42 7.95 21.71 7.89
CA ILE A 42 8.84 21.77 6.72
C ILE A 42 9.44 23.16 6.63
N ASP A 43 10.77 23.24 6.69
CA ASP A 43 11.49 24.47 6.44
C ASP A 43 11.82 24.59 4.95
N TYR A 44 10.94 25.27 4.21
CA TYR A 44 11.07 25.49 2.77
C TYR A 44 12.25 26.36 2.34
N ASP A 45 12.90 27.07 3.27
CA ASP A 45 14.00 28.00 2.94
C ASP A 45 15.36 27.32 3.05
N ASN A 46 15.52 26.40 4.01
CA ASN A 46 16.81 25.79 4.33
C ASN A 46 16.92 24.31 3.95
N GLU A 47 15.80 23.57 3.86
CA GLU A 47 15.86 22.14 3.58
C GLU A 47 15.94 21.82 2.08
N PRO A 48 16.81 20.86 1.67
CA PRO A 48 16.82 20.36 0.31
C PRO A 48 15.56 19.54 0.01
N VAL A 49 15.17 19.51 -1.26
CA VAL A 49 13.95 18.83 -1.71
C VAL A 49 13.97 17.34 -1.38
N GLU A 50 15.11 16.65 -1.50
CA GLU A 50 15.22 15.24 -1.13
C GLU A 50 14.83 14.98 0.34
N SER A 51 15.25 15.84 1.28
CA SER A 51 14.95 15.65 2.70
C SER A 51 13.45 15.82 2.98
N ILE A 52 12.80 16.75 2.28
CA ILE A 52 11.35 16.94 2.37
C ILE A 52 10.61 15.70 1.86
N ILE A 53 11.06 15.11 0.76
CA ILE A 53 10.49 13.88 0.21
C ILE A 53 10.64 12.73 1.22
N GLU A 54 11.83 12.56 1.79
CA GLU A 54 12.10 11.52 2.79
C GLU A 54 11.18 11.64 4.01
N LYS A 55 11.05 12.84 4.59
CA LYS A 55 10.10 13.11 5.69
C LYS A 55 8.67 12.76 5.31
N LEU A 56 8.25 13.08 4.09
CA LEU A 56 6.92 12.79 3.59
C LEU A 56 6.70 11.26 3.47
N GLU A 57 7.65 10.54 2.90
CA GLU A 57 7.63 9.07 2.74
C GLU A 57 7.52 8.35 4.09
N TYR A 58 8.28 8.79 5.09
CA TYR A 58 8.15 8.28 6.46
C TYR A 58 6.77 8.59 7.04
N ALA A 59 6.27 9.82 6.87
CA ALA A 59 4.98 10.22 7.40
C ALA A 59 3.82 9.41 6.81
N ILE A 60 3.88 9.05 5.53
CA ILE A 60 2.87 8.22 4.86
C ILE A 60 3.15 6.71 4.93
N GLU A 61 4.17 6.28 5.68
CA GLU A 61 4.56 4.86 5.84
C GLU A 61 4.93 4.15 4.51
N GLN A 62 5.39 4.91 3.52
CA GLN A 62 5.83 4.38 2.22
C GLN A 62 7.35 4.30 2.10
N HIS A 63 8.09 4.65 3.16
CA HIS A 63 9.54 4.54 3.15
C HIS A 63 9.97 3.06 2.97
N PRO A 64 11.01 2.76 2.16
CA PRO A 64 11.50 1.40 1.94
C PRO A 64 11.79 0.61 3.23
N SER A 65 12.15 1.29 4.32
CA SER A 65 12.35 0.65 5.63
C SER A 65 11.11 -0.08 6.16
N PHE A 66 9.90 0.28 5.71
CA PHE A 66 8.64 -0.36 6.09
C PHE A 66 8.21 -1.48 5.12
N LEU A 67 9.03 -1.82 4.11
CA LEU A 67 8.76 -2.95 3.23
C LEU A 67 8.58 -4.21 4.08
N LYS A 68 7.36 -4.75 4.08
CA LYS A 68 7.02 -5.98 4.79
C LYS A 68 7.66 -7.15 4.06
N VAL A 69 8.90 -7.47 4.41
CA VAL A 69 9.59 -8.67 3.93
C VAL A 69 8.92 -9.86 4.60
N ILE A 70 8.31 -10.72 3.78
CA ILE A 70 7.76 -12.00 4.23
C ILE A 70 8.97 -12.92 4.49
N PRO A 71 9.07 -13.58 5.65
CA PRO A 71 10.12 -14.57 5.91
C PRO A 71 10.14 -15.64 4.81
N GLU A 72 11.32 -16.15 4.49
CA GLU A 72 11.52 -17.10 3.39
C GLU A 72 10.66 -18.37 3.53
N GLU A 73 10.49 -18.83 4.78
CA GLU A 73 9.64 -19.98 5.11
C GLU A 73 8.15 -19.75 4.77
N GLU A 74 7.62 -18.56 5.05
CA GLU A 74 6.24 -18.20 4.73
C GLU A 74 6.03 -18.03 3.21
N LEU A 75 7.04 -17.55 2.49
CA LEU A 75 7.02 -17.46 1.03
C LEU A 75 6.94 -18.85 0.39
N LEU A 76 7.78 -19.78 0.84
CA LEU A 76 7.82 -21.16 0.32
C LEU A 76 6.48 -21.88 0.53
N ALA A 77 5.88 -21.75 1.71
CA ALA A 77 4.57 -22.34 2.00
C ALA A 77 3.47 -21.78 1.07
N TYR A 78 3.48 -20.48 0.78
CA TYR A 78 2.53 -19.86 -0.14
C TYR A 78 2.70 -20.34 -1.59
N GLU A 79 3.94 -20.55 -2.03
CA GLU A 79 4.24 -21.10 -3.36
C GLU A 79 3.76 -22.54 -3.52
N GLU A 80 3.96 -23.39 -2.51
CA GLU A 80 3.46 -24.77 -2.48
C GLU A 80 1.94 -24.82 -2.56
N GLU A 81 1.24 -23.99 -1.78
CA GLU A 81 -0.22 -23.85 -1.88
C GLU A 81 -0.67 -23.40 -3.28
N HIS A 82 0.04 -22.42 -3.86
CA HIS A 82 -0.29 -21.88 -5.18
C HIS A 82 -0.07 -22.92 -6.29
N LEU A 83 0.97 -23.74 -6.19
CA LEU A 83 1.18 -24.90 -7.06
C LEU A 83 0.00 -25.85 -6.93
N ASN A 84 -0.39 -26.27 -5.73
CA ASN A 84 -1.52 -27.17 -5.50
C ASN A 84 -2.84 -26.66 -6.13
N ARG A 85 -3.06 -25.34 -6.15
CA ARG A 85 -4.21 -24.72 -6.83
C ARG A 85 -4.19 -24.87 -8.35
N LYS A 86 -3.01 -24.90 -9.00
CA LYS A 86 -2.88 -25.07 -10.46
C LYS A 86 -3.26 -26.49 -10.94
N TRP A 87 -3.11 -27.51 -10.10
CA TRP A 87 -3.36 -28.91 -10.49
C TRP A 87 -4.84 -29.26 -10.72
N ARG A 88 -5.79 -28.43 -10.25
CA ARG A 88 -7.23 -28.65 -10.50
C ARG A 88 -7.67 -28.40 -11.95
N THR A 89 -6.80 -27.92 -12.82
CA THR A 89 -7.09 -27.69 -14.24
C THR A 89 -6.67 -28.84 -15.16
N LYS A 90 -5.75 -29.71 -14.74
CA LYS A 90 -5.28 -30.84 -15.57
C LYS A 90 -6.14 -32.10 -15.46
N SER A 91 -6.87 -32.30 -14.36
CA SER A 91 -7.72 -33.50 -14.17
C SER A 91 -9.04 -33.48 -14.95
N LYS A 92 -9.47 -32.31 -15.47
CA LYS A 92 -10.72 -32.18 -16.27
C LYS A 92 -10.55 -32.40 -17.78
N LYS A 93 -9.34 -32.74 -18.26
CA LYS A 93 -9.07 -32.98 -19.70
C LYS A 93 -9.06 -34.46 -20.11
N LYS A 94 -9.42 -35.38 -19.21
CA LYS A 94 -9.70 -36.79 -19.53
C LYS A 94 -11.16 -37.07 -19.17
N ASN A 95 -12.06 -36.78 -20.11
CA ASN A 95 -13.33 -37.45 -20.35
C ASN A 95 -13.77 -37.07 -21.76
#